data_AF-A0A7S2PMV5-F1
#
_entry.id   AF-A0A7S2PMV5-F1
#
_cell.length_a   1.000
_cell.length_b   1.000
_cell.length_c   1.000
_cell.angle_alpha   90.00
_cell.angle_beta   90.00
_cell.angle_gamma   90.00
#
_symmetry.space_group_name_H-M   'P 1'
#
loop_
_entity.id
_entity.type
_entity.pdbx_description
1 polymer ?
#
loop_
_entity_poly.entity_id
_entity_poly.type
_entity_poly.pdbx_seq_one_letter_code
_entity_poly.pdbx_strand_id
1 'polypeptide(L)'
;VEERAKDGRGGPRLQKKPTFKRGRSDDDVSTRRRMLLERILAYSSLGRKQGRQGADAIRKGRKVFTISDKANRRTTKYTWWPAEKASKLLPAKSETASMLDDKWLHTVTLMMQQNGVDPTGISKGTLKDLASQVSRGAARLMFDATEYQRLVRVVTVVEVCIKASATEDGVLCDPLVLVELPSAPQSASTFSTEGNLPVAVREPHEQIKETAVRLLRDQLGLPDGAVHIGADSPAYTEEEVTSAIEVLPSIQCKYTVDCEVATRDTKVLRKIGFPGGRPWSCKGKRLAWVDALLLDGAMGPTVSADGVISRLVPAPFGPTLSELKKFMQRKGVDISPATHKSLEDLFAETRKGDASLVLDPKGDITHVIDIVLLQVVDPKTNMVLIETERTVAGGGQEKAIRLPSSKRRPDENHFFTVWRLLGEQLTLDSDMVAVDATDIRFFEEEKDSAQFPGLKTVYRTRLMKASLQDSARKTEAATEAKTANRAKTDVPPGDLERAPRKSTFARSGTAGLK
;
A
#
# COMPACT_ATOMS: atom_id res chain seq x y z
N VAL A 1 0.35 79.73 -3.53
CA VAL A 1 0.37 79.21 -2.15
C VAL A 1 -1.05 78.74 -1.83
N GLU A 2 -1.61 77.91 -2.71
CA GLU A 2 -1.55 76.44 -2.76
C GLU A 2 -2.62 75.78 -1.87
N GLU A 3 -3.68 75.46 -2.60
CA GLU A 3 -4.94 74.80 -2.28
C GLU A 3 -4.75 73.26 -2.30
N ARG A 4 -5.69 72.55 -1.66
CA ARG A 4 -6.23 71.24 -2.06
C ARG A 4 -5.28 70.22 -2.71
N ALA A 5 -4.93 69.16 -1.97
CA ALA A 5 -5.04 67.78 -2.44
C ALA A 5 -4.51 66.82 -1.38
N LYS A 6 -5.29 65.76 -1.10
CA LYS A 6 -4.88 64.36 -0.83
C LYS A 6 -5.73 63.77 0.30
N ASP A 7 -6.87 63.22 -0.07
CA ASP A 7 -7.41 62.02 0.58
C ASP A 7 -8.19 61.21 -0.46
N GLY A 8 -7.50 60.25 -1.05
CA GLY A 8 -7.98 59.49 -2.19
C GLY A 8 -7.05 58.32 -2.50
N ARG A 9 -6.81 57.44 -1.52
CA ARG A 9 -6.25 56.10 -1.73
C ARG A 9 -6.90 55.09 -0.78
N GLY A 10 -8.15 54.74 -1.07
CA GLY A 10 -8.75 53.51 -0.59
C GLY A 10 -8.17 52.32 -1.35
N GLY A 11 -7.00 51.83 -0.93
CA GLY A 11 -6.51 50.53 -1.37
C GLY A 11 -7.38 49.43 -0.73
N PRO A 12 -7.66 48.30 -1.43
CA PRO A 12 -8.42 47.20 -0.84
C PRO A 12 -7.68 46.72 0.41
N ARG A 13 -8.32 46.87 1.57
CA ARG A 13 -7.87 46.24 2.82
C ARG A 13 -7.77 44.75 2.56
N LEU A 14 -6.54 44.25 2.39
CA LEU A 14 -6.19 42.84 2.54
C LEU A 14 -6.82 42.39 3.86
N GLN A 15 -7.91 41.62 3.76
CA GLN A 15 -8.51 40.98 4.92
C GLN A 15 -7.39 40.14 5.55
N LYS A 16 -6.95 40.54 6.75
CA LYS A 16 -5.96 39.77 7.51
C LYS A 16 -6.54 38.37 7.65
N LYS A 17 -5.87 37.38 7.04
CA LYS A 17 -6.24 35.96 7.17
C LYS A 17 -6.45 35.69 8.67
N PRO A 18 -7.60 35.12 9.07
CA PRO A 18 -7.88 34.85 10.48
C PRO A 18 -6.74 34.00 11.04
N THR A 19 -6.02 34.54 12.01
CA THR A 19 -4.99 33.82 12.74
C THR A 19 -5.69 32.85 13.69
N PHE A 20 -5.89 31.62 13.22
CA PHE A 20 -6.41 30.53 14.04
C PHE A 20 -5.46 30.33 15.23
N LYS A 21 -5.91 30.66 16.45
CA LYS A 21 -5.13 30.46 17.67
C LYS A 21 -4.85 28.95 17.83
N ARG A 22 -3.60 28.55 17.60
CA ARG A 22 -3.10 27.18 17.76
C ARG A 22 -3.10 26.82 19.25
N GLY A 23 -4.21 26.30 19.73
CA GLY A 23 -4.39 25.83 21.12
C GLY A 23 -4.38 24.31 21.28
N ARG A 24 -3.69 23.56 20.42
CA ARG A 24 -3.51 22.11 20.60
C ARG A 24 -2.19 21.82 21.32
N SER A 25 -2.25 20.97 22.35
CA SER A 25 -1.13 20.70 23.25
C SER A 25 0.04 20.02 22.54
N ASP A 26 1.26 20.28 23.01
CA ASP A 26 2.51 19.69 22.52
C ASP A 26 2.54 18.15 22.59
N ASP A 27 1.61 17.54 23.33
CA ASP A 27 1.45 16.09 23.47
C ASP A 27 1.22 15.39 22.13
N ASP A 28 0.52 16.03 21.19
CA ASP A 28 0.25 15.49 19.86
C ASP A 28 1.49 15.44 18.97
N VAL A 29 2.42 16.38 19.16
CA VAL A 29 3.70 16.40 18.42
C VAL A 29 4.61 15.30 18.93
N SER A 30 4.76 15.20 20.25
CA SER A 30 5.61 14.21 20.91
C SER A 30 5.17 12.78 20.60
N THR A 31 3.86 12.53 20.58
CA THR A 31 3.30 11.22 20.21
C THR A 31 3.57 10.88 18.74
N ARG A 32 3.38 11.83 17.81
CA ARG A 32 3.66 11.60 16.37
C ARG A 32 5.14 11.34 16.10
N ARG A 33 6.03 12.10 16.73
CA ARG A 33 7.48 11.86 16.65
C ARG A 33 7.84 10.47 17.16
N ARG A 34 7.23 10.04 18.28
CA ARG A 34 7.43 8.68 18.79
C ARG A 34 6.95 7.61 17.81
N MET A 35 5.76 7.76 17.22
CA MET A 35 5.25 6.80 16.22
C MET A 35 6.13 6.75 14.97
N LEU A 36 6.66 7.90 14.53
CA LEU A 36 7.58 7.96 13.40
C LEU A 36 8.93 7.31 13.75
N LEU A 37 9.47 7.56 14.94
CA LEU A 37 10.67 6.88 15.44
C LEU A 37 10.46 5.37 15.59
N GLU A 38 9.33 4.93 16.14
CA GLU A 38 8.97 3.51 16.23
C GLU A 38 8.90 2.86 14.85
N ARG A 39 8.39 3.56 13.83
CA ARG A 39 8.44 3.08 12.44
C ARG A 39 9.85 3.01 11.90
N ILE A 40 10.65 4.06 12.09
CA ILE A 40 12.05 4.05 11.65
C ILE A 40 12.82 2.90 12.31
N LEU A 41 12.61 2.69 13.61
CA LEU A 41 13.19 1.58 14.38
C LEU A 41 12.63 0.22 13.92
N ALA A 42 11.34 0.14 13.59
CA ALA A 42 10.73 -1.05 13.01
C ALA A 42 11.32 -1.35 11.62
N TYR A 43 11.43 -0.39 10.71
CA TYR A 43 12.00 -0.58 9.38
C TYR A 43 13.49 -0.95 9.44
N SER A 44 14.28 -0.27 10.27
CA SER A 44 15.70 -0.59 10.47
C SER A 44 15.93 -1.97 11.11
N SER A 45 15.00 -2.47 11.92
CA SER A 45 15.07 -3.82 12.50
C SER A 45 14.44 -4.91 11.62
N LEU A 46 13.46 -4.56 10.79
CA LEU A 46 12.80 -5.44 9.81
C LEU A 46 13.67 -5.69 8.58
N GLY A 47 14.62 -4.79 8.29
CA GLY A 47 15.35 -4.72 7.04
C GLY A 47 16.02 -5.99 6.53
N ARG A 48 16.36 -7.04 7.32
CA ARG A 48 16.93 -8.27 6.72
C ARG A 48 16.62 -9.65 7.32
N LYS A 49 16.11 -9.81 8.56
CA LYS A 49 16.09 -11.18 9.16
C LYS A 49 14.91 -11.55 10.07
N GLN A 50 14.08 -10.63 10.54
CA GLN A 50 13.10 -10.99 11.59
C GLN A 50 11.77 -11.60 11.11
N GLY A 51 11.35 -11.45 9.85
CA GLY A 51 9.91 -11.52 9.57
C GLY A 51 9.43 -12.46 8.48
N ARG A 52 10.09 -13.59 8.19
CA ARG A 52 9.53 -14.61 7.26
C ARG A 52 9.21 -15.94 7.94
N GLN A 53 9.09 -15.97 9.28
CA GLN A 53 8.83 -17.21 10.01
C GLN A 53 7.55 -17.91 9.52
N GLY A 54 6.46 -17.15 9.35
CA GLY A 54 5.21 -17.64 8.81
C GLY A 54 5.35 -18.05 7.34
N ALA A 55 5.91 -17.17 6.50
CA ALA A 55 6.13 -17.45 5.08
C ALA A 55 6.94 -18.74 4.86
N ASP A 56 8.05 -18.89 5.59
CA ASP A 56 8.93 -20.07 5.52
C ASP A 56 8.27 -21.33 6.06
N ALA A 57 7.49 -21.21 7.15
CA ALA A 57 6.75 -22.34 7.69
C ALA A 57 5.70 -22.86 6.71
N ILE A 58 4.97 -21.94 6.06
CA ILE A 58 3.96 -22.27 5.04
C ILE A 58 4.63 -22.87 3.80
N ARG A 59 5.72 -22.27 3.28
CA ARG A 59 6.49 -22.82 2.14
C ARG A 59 7.00 -24.23 2.42
N LYS A 60 7.44 -24.50 3.66
CA LYS A 60 7.90 -25.82 4.10
C LYS A 60 6.76 -26.81 4.40
N GLY A 61 5.50 -26.45 4.13
CA GLY A 61 4.35 -27.31 4.36
C GLY A 61 4.14 -27.71 5.82
N ARG A 62 4.57 -26.88 6.78
CA ARG A 62 4.45 -27.19 8.20
C ARG A 62 2.98 -27.16 8.62
N LYS A 63 2.48 -28.29 9.15
CA LYS A 63 1.11 -28.40 9.69
C LYS A 63 0.87 -27.52 10.91
N VAL A 64 1.93 -27.26 11.69
CA VAL A 64 1.93 -26.44 12.90
C VAL A 64 3.17 -25.56 12.91
N PHE A 65 3.01 -24.29 13.25
CA PHE A 65 4.13 -23.36 13.40
C PHE A 65 3.81 -22.24 14.39
N THR A 66 4.84 -21.58 14.87
CA THR A 66 4.74 -20.48 15.84
C THR A 66 5.42 -19.24 15.28
N ILE A 67 4.78 -18.09 15.44
CA ILE A 67 5.33 -16.78 15.09
C ILE A 67 5.62 -16.03 16.39
N SER A 68 6.82 -15.46 16.50
CA SER A 68 7.22 -14.62 17.62
C SER A 68 7.16 -13.14 17.25
N ASP A 69 6.30 -12.40 17.95
CA ASP A 69 6.19 -10.94 17.91
C ASP A 69 7.00 -10.37 19.09
N LYS A 70 8.23 -9.95 18.79
CA LYS A 70 9.14 -9.40 19.79
C LYS A 70 8.69 -8.05 20.33
N ALA A 71 8.03 -7.23 19.51
CA ALA A 71 7.57 -5.91 19.90
C ALA A 71 6.53 -6.02 21.03
N ASN A 72 5.62 -6.99 20.91
CA ASN A 72 4.58 -7.24 21.92
C ASN A 72 4.94 -8.35 22.92
N ARG A 73 6.16 -8.90 22.87
CA ARG A 73 6.62 -10.06 23.67
C ARG A 73 5.61 -11.21 23.63
N ARG A 74 5.06 -11.48 22.44
CA ARG A 74 3.95 -12.41 22.21
C ARG A 74 4.40 -13.50 21.27
N THR A 75 4.03 -14.75 21.54
CA THR A 75 4.14 -15.84 20.54
C THR A 75 2.75 -16.35 20.20
N THR A 76 2.51 -16.65 18.93
CA THR A 76 1.22 -17.13 18.44
C THR A 76 1.44 -18.41 17.66
N LYS A 77 0.76 -19.49 18.06
CA LYS A 77 0.83 -20.80 17.42
C LYS A 77 -0.34 -20.95 16.46
N TYR A 78 -0.03 -21.39 15.25
CA TYR A 78 -0.98 -21.63 14.18
C TYR A 78 -0.96 -23.10 13.76
N THR A 79 -2.13 -23.60 13.39
CA THR A 79 -2.31 -24.97 12.88
C THR A 79 -3.26 -24.97 11.70
N TRP A 80 -3.02 -25.86 10.74
CA TRP A 80 -3.92 -26.08 9.62
C TRP A 80 -5.04 -27.05 10.00
N TRP A 81 -6.30 -26.64 9.84
CA TRP A 81 -7.48 -27.46 10.13
C TRP A 81 -8.29 -27.75 8.87
N PRO A 82 -8.98 -28.90 8.78
CA PRO A 82 -9.93 -29.14 7.69
C PRO A 82 -11.01 -28.06 7.64
N ALA A 83 -11.43 -27.67 6.43
CA ALA A 83 -12.45 -26.62 6.24
C ALA A 83 -13.74 -26.89 7.03
N GLU A 84 -14.21 -28.14 7.10
CA GLU A 84 -15.41 -28.54 7.87
C GLU A 84 -15.27 -28.33 9.38
N LYS A 85 -14.05 -28.47 9.91
CA LYS A 85 -13.78 -28.22 11.33
C LYS A 85 -13.67 -26.73 11.60
N ALA A 86 -13.03 -25.99 10.69
CA ALA A 86 -12.87 -24.53 10.79
C ALA A 86 -14.19 -23.77 10.61
N SER A 87 -15.13 -24.28 9.80
CA SER A 87 -16.45 -23.66 9.60
C SER A 87 -17.27 -23.56 10.88
N LYS A 88 -17.01 -24.42 11.87
CA LYS A 88 -17.63 -24.37 13.21
C LYS A 88 -17.18 -23.18 14.05
N LEU A 89 -16.08 -22.51 13.66
CA LEU A 89 -15.60 -21.29 14.30
C LEU A 89 -16.21 -20.01 13.69
N LEU A 90 -16.97 -20.15 12.60
CA LEU A 90 -17.61 -19.02 11.95
C LEU A 90 -18.85 -18.59 12.76
N PRO A 91 -19.16 -17.28 12.82
CA PRO A 91 -20.36 -16.84 13.50
C PRO A 91 -21.61 -17.33 12.76
N ALA A 92 -22.66 -17.69 13.51
CA ALA A 92 -23.81 -18.45 12.98
C ALA A 92 -24.76 -17.66 12.06
N LYS A 93 -24.75 -16.32 12.10
CA LYS A 93 -25.67 -15.47 11.34
C LYS A 93 -24.91 -14.42 10.54
N SER A 94 -24.75 -14.65 9.24
CA SER A 94 -24.17 -13.64 8.34
C SER A 94 -25.28 -12.82 7.72
N GLU A 95 -25.15 -11.50 7.75
CA GLU A 95 -25.87 -10.62 6.85
C GLU A 95 -24.93 -10.25 5.69
N THR A 96 -25.45 -10.23 4.46
CA THR A 96 -24.73 -9.64 3.34
C THR A 96 -24.69 -8.14 3.56
N ALA A 97 -23.49 -7.58 3.75
CA ALA A 97 -23.33 -6.17 4.04
C ALA A 97 -23.83 -5.30 2.88
N SER A 98 -25.00 -4.69 3.04
CA SER A 98 -25.37 -3.50 2.28
C SER A 98 -24.40 -2.38 2.68
N MET A 99 -23.54 -1.96 1.75
CA MET A 99 -22.39 -1.10 2.03
C MET A 99 -22.84 0.29 2.54
N LEU A 100 -22.33 0.68 3.71
CA LEU A 100 -22.62 1.93 4.44
C LEU A 100 -21.90 3.15 3.82
N ASP A 101 -22.30 3.58 2.63
CA ASP A 101 -21.68 4.74 1.96
C ASP A 101 -21.84 6.05 2.75
N ASP A 102 -22.99 6.27 3.38
CA ASP A 102 -23.29 7.54 4.08
C ASP A 102 -22.46 7.74 5.35
N LYS A 103 -22.09 6.65 6.04
CA LYS A 103 -21.29 6.72 7.26
C LYS A 103 -19.90 7.27 6.98
N TRP A 104 -19.30 6.88 5.86
CA TRP A 104 -17.97 7.34 5.47
C TRP A 104 -17.92 8.80 5.08
N LEU A 105 -18.99 9.33 4.48
CA LEU A 105 -19.10 10.76 4.20
C LEU A 105 -18.97 11.59 5.48
N HIS A 106 -19.70 11.19 6.54
CA HIS A 106 -19.61 11.84 7.84
C HIS A 106 -18.20 11.70 8.44
N THR A 107 -17.62 10.50 8.42
CA THR A 107 -16.27 10.26 8.96
C THR A 107 -15.20 11.10 8.24
N VAL A 108 -15.21 11.14 6.91
CA VAL A 108 -14.26 11.95 6.13
C VAL A 108 -14.46 13.43 6.41
N THR A 109 -15.69 13.91 6.44
CA THR A 109 -16.01 15.31 6.78
C THR A 109 -15.46 15.68 8.16
N LEU A 110 -15.68 14.82 9.16
CA LEU A 110 -15.19 15.04 10.52
C LEU A 110 -13.66 15.03 10.57
N MET A 111 -13.00 14.10 9.87
CA MET A 111 -11.53 14.05 9.78
C MET A 111 -10.96 15.32 9.15
N MET A 112 -11.59 15.86 8.11
CA MET A 112 -11.15 17.11 7.49
C MET A 112 -11.30 18.28 8.47
N GLN A 113 -12.48 18.46 9.08
CA GLN A 113 -12.76 19.53 10.04
C GLN A 113 -11.83 19.46 11.27
N GLN A 114 -11.63 18.27 11.83
CA GLN A 114 -10.74 18.06 12.98
C GLN A 114 -9.28 18.40 12.67
N ASN A 115 -8.90 18.47 11.40
CA ASN A 115 -7.55 18.76 10.95
C ASN A 115 -7.44 20.11 10.21
N GLY A 116 -8.42 20.99 10.42
CA GLY A 116 -8.39 22.36 9.90
C GLY A 116 -8.59 22.47 8.40
N VAL A 117 -9.06 21.39 7.74
CA VAL A 117 -9.45 21.43 6.33
C VAL A 117 -10.95 21.67 6.27
N ASP A 118 -11.35 22.81 5.73
CA ASP A 118 -12.76 23.17 5.59
C ASP A 118 -13.40 22.40 4.42
N PRO A 119 -14.34 21.46 4.67
CA PRO A 119 -14.97 20.70 3.61
C PRO A 119 -16.01 21.53 2.81
N THR A 120 -16.41 22.71 3.28
CA THR A 120 -17.47 23.51 2.62
C THR A 120 -17.04 24.07 1.25
N GLY A 121 -15.74 24.21 1.00
CA GLY A 121 -15.18 24.58 -0.30
C GLY A 121 -15.18 23.45 -1.33
N ILE A 122 -15.57 22.23 -0.96
CA ILE A 122 -15.59 21.05 -1.83
C ILE A 122 -17.03 20.79 -2.29
N SER A 123 -17.22 20.56 -3.59
CA SER A 123 -18.54 20.18 -4.10
C SER A 123 -19.04 18.89 -3.41
N LYS A 124 -20.35 18.80 -3.15
CA LYS A 124 -20.94 17.60 -2.51
C LYS A 124 -20.62 16.31 -3.27
N GLY A 125 -20.59 16.36 -4.61
CA GLY A 125 -20.20 15.23 -5.45
C GLY A 125 -18.75 14.81 -5.20
N THR A 126 -17.82 15.76 -5.25
CA THR A 126 -16.39 15.52 -5.01
C THR A 126 -16.11 14.97 -3.61
N LEU A 127 -16.80 15.48 -2.58
CA LEU A 127 -16.66 14.97 -1.22
C LEU A 127 -17.23 13.56 -1.06
N LYS A 128 -18.35 13.26 -1.72
CA LYS A 128 -18.91 11.90 -1.78
C LYS A 128 -17.97 10.95 -2.51
N ASP A 129 -17.33 11.38 -3.59
CA ASP A 129 -16.34 10.60 -4.32
C ASP A 129 -15.11 10.33 -3.46
N LEU A 130 -14.62 11.32 -2.71
CA LEU A 130 -13.54 11.12 -1.73
C LEU A 130 -13.93 10.09 -0.67
N ALA A 131 -15.12 10.21 -0.08
CA ALA A 131 -15.63 9.25 0.89
C ALA A 131 -15.78 7.85 0.30
N SER A 132 -16.22 7.72 -0.96
CA SER A 132 -16.28 6.46 -1.69
C SER A 132 -14.89 5.86 -1.93
N GLN A 133 -13.90 6.69 -2.26
CA GLN A 133 -12.52 6.23 -2.44
C GLN A 133 -11.91 5.77 -1.12
N VAL A 134 -12.14 6.49 -0.02
CA VAL A 134 -11.64 6.11 1.31
C VAL A 134 -12.33 4.85 1.83
N SER A 135 -13.65 4.75 1.67
CA SER A 135 -14.43 3.58 2.12
C SER A 135 -14.07 2.30 1.39
N ARG A 136 -13.87 2.39 0.07
CA ARG A 136 -13.32 1.29 -0.73
C ARG A 136 -11.84 1.10 -0.43
N GLY A 137 -11.11 2.15 -0.05
CA GLY A 137 -9.67 2.19 0.17
C GLY A 137 -8.84 2.29 -1.10
N ALA A 138 -9.42 2.84 -2.17
CA ALA A 138 -8.65 3.39 -3.28
C ALA A 138 -7.83 4.63 -2.86
N ALA A 139 -8.22 5.26 -1.75
CA ALA A 139 -7.46 6.35 -1.11
C ALA A 139 -7.42 6.18 0.42
N ARG A 140 -6.47 6.87 1.06
CA ARG A 140 -6.40 7.02 2.53
C ARG A 140 -6.25 8.49 2.88
N LEU A 141 -6.66 8.86 4.09
CA LEU A 141 -6.35 10.18 4.65
C LEU A 141 -5.23 10.01 5.67
N MET A 142 -4.11 10.66 5.42
CA MET A 142 -2.92 10.57 6.27
C MET A 142 -2.42 11.98 6.58
N PHE A 143 -1.50 12.10 7.52
CA PHE A 143 -0.70 13.28 7.73
C PHE A 143 0.63 13.17 7.03
N ASP A 144 1.07 14.25 6.43
CA ASP A 144 2.48 14.44 6.14
C ASP A 144 3.19 14.81 7.45
N ALA A 145 4.18 14.01 7.86
CA ALA A 145 4.96 14.28 9.06
C ALA A 145 5.99 15.41 8.90
N THR A 146 6.29 15.83 7.66
CA THR A 146 7.17 16.98 7.40
C THR A 146 6.49 18.32 7.72
N GLU A 147 5.15 18.35 7.68
CA GLU A 147 4.36 19.55 7.92
C GLU A 147 3.38 19.36 9.09
N TYR A 148 3.29 20.36 9.96
CA TYR A 148 2.47 20.24 11.17
C TYR A 148 0.97 20.10 10.82
N GLN A 149 0.42 18.91 11.09
CA GLN A 149 -1.02 18.59 10.92
C GLN A 149 -1.53 18.76 9.48
N ARG A 150 -0.67 18.59 8.48
CA ARG A 150 -1.08 18.64 7.08
C ARG A 150 -1.78 17.34 6.69
N LEU A 151 -3.10 17.37 6.60
CA LEU A 151 -3.90 16.26 6.07
C LEU A 151 -3.70 16.15 4.56
N VAL A 152 -3.38 14.95 4.10
CA VAL A 152 -3.13 14.61 2.70
C VAL A 152 -4.02 13.42 2.30
N ARG A 153 -4.45 13.41 1.05
CA ARG A 153 -5.06 12.24 0.41
C ARG A 153 -3.94 11.38 -0.17
N VAL A 154 -3.85 10.13 0.26
CA VAL A 154 -2.83 9.19 -0.21
C VAL A 154 -3.46 8.19 -1.16
N VAL A 155 -2.86 8.04 -2.35
CA VAL A 155 -3.28 7.04 -3.35
C VAL A 155 -2.08 6.16 -3.67
N THR A 156 -2.28 4.85 -3.72
CA THR A 156 -1.26 3.93 -4.21
C THR A 156 -1.44 3.72 -5.71
N VAL A 157 -0.38 3.92 -6.47
CA VAL A 157 -0.36 3.68 -7.91
C VAL A 157 0.76 2.71 -8.25
N VAL A 158 0.54 1.91 -9.28
CA VAL A 158 1.52 0.97 -9.81
C VAL A 158 1.85 1.38 -11.23
N GLU A 159 3.12 1.62 -11.46
CA GLU A 159 3.72 1.92 -12.76
C GLU A 159 4.44 0.67 -13.26
N VAL A 160 4.35 0.39 -14.57
CA VAL A 160 5.09 -0.72 -15.18
C VAL A 160 6.16 -0.18 -16.11
N CYS A 161 7.42 -0.52 -15.82
CA CYS A 161 8.56 -0.23 -16.69
C CYS A 161 8.76 -1.43 -17.62
N ILE A 162 8.13 -1.42 -18.80
CA ILE A 162 8.22 -2.53 -19.75
C ILE A 162 9.42 -2.31 -20.67
N LYS A 163 10.39 -3.21 -20.59
CA LYS A 163 11.61 -3.22 -21.39
C LYS A 163 11.46 -4.24 -22.53
N ALA A 164 11.91 -3.85 -23.72
CA ALA A 164 12.04 -4.73 -24.87
C ALA A 164 13.47 -4.64 -25.41
N SER A 165 14.16 -5.76 -25.48
CA SER A 165 15.46 -5.84 -26.16
C SER A 165 15.23 -6.28 -27.61
N ALA A 166 15.63 -5.44 -28.56
CA ALA A 166 15.72 -5.84 -29.95
C ALA A 166 17.05 -6.54 -30.19
N THR A 167 17.03 -7.61 -30.99
CA THR A 167 18.23 -8.16 -31.59
C THR A 167 18.19 -7.84 -33.07
N GLU A 168 18.96 -6.85 -33.51
CA GLU A 168 19.16 -6.55 -34.92
C GLU A 168 20.44 -7.27 -35.36
N ASP A 169 20.33 -8.21 -36.30
CA ASP A 169 21.45 -9.05 -36.77
C ASP A 169 22.24 -9.79 -35.67
N GLY A 170 21.58 -10.11 -34.56
CA GLY A 170 22.20 -10.76 -33.40
C GLY A 170 22.95 -9.82 -32.46
N VAL A 171 22.98 -8.50 -32.74
CA VAL A 171 23.48 -7.47 -31.84
C VAL A 171 22.34 -7.03 -30.92
N LEU A 172 22.59 -7.07 -29.60
CA LEU A 172 21.65 -6.58 -28.60
C LEU A 172 21.62 -5.05 -28.67
N CYS A 173 20.51 -4.47 -29.11
CA CYS A 173 20.30 -3.03 -29.03
C CYS A 173 20.01 -2.61 -27.58
N ASP A 174 20.20 -1.32 -27.30
CA ASP A 174 19.80 -0.74 -26.01
C ASP A 174 18.31 -1.02 -25.74
N PRO A 175 17.93 -1.29 -24.48
CA PRO A 175 16.58 -1.65 -24.14
C PRO A 175 15.63 -0.48 -24.44
N LEU A 176 14.57 -0.76 -25.18
CA LEU A 176 13.48 0.19 -25.35
C LEU A 176 12.51 0.09 -24.18
N VAL A 177 12.05 1.22 -23.67
CA VAL A 177 11.07 1.33 -22.59
C VAL A 177 9.75 1.84 -23.15
N LEU A 178 8.65 1.22 -22.72
CA LEU A 178 7.32 1.67 -23.07
C LEU A 178 6.90 2.89 -22.25
N VAL A 179 6.48 3.96 -22.93
CA VAL A 179 5.90 5.16 -22.33
C VAL A 179 4.53 5.51 -22.92
N GLU A 180 3.69 6.13 -22.10
CA GLU A 180 2.43 6.78 -22.47
C GLU A 180 2.71 8.21 -22.93
N LEU A 181 2.34 8.49 -24.18
CA LEU A 181 2.43 9.81 -24.81
C LEU A 181 1.19 10.65 -24.46
N PRO A 182 1.33 11.98 -24.31
CA PRO A 182 0.21 12.87 -24.06
C PRO A 182 -0.88 12.78 -25.15
N SER A 183 -2.14 12.90 -24.73
CA SER A 183 -3.33 12.65 -25.57
C SER A 183 -3.51 13.63 -26.74
N ALA A 184 -2.85 14.79 -26.70
CA ALA A 184 -2.88 15.77 -27.77
C ALA A 184 -1.47 15.98 -28.34
N PRO A 185 -1.25 15.89 -29.67
CA PRO A 185 0.00 16.32 -30.27
C PRO A 185 0.14 17.84 -30.07
N GLN A 186 0.97 18.26 -29.11
CA GLN A 186 1.37 19.65 -28.98
C GLN A 186 2.29 20.02 -30.15
N SER A 187 1.71 20.31 -31.31
CA SER A 187 2.38 20.63 -32.58
C SER A 187 3.24 19.48 -33.16
N ALA A 188 3.32 19.41 -34.49
CA ALA A 188 4.02 18.32 -35.19
C ALA A 188 5.56 18.40 -35.12
N SER A 189 6.15 19.46 -34.53
CA SER A 189 7.58 19.73 -34.63
C SER A 189 8.42 19.33 -33.42
N THR A 190 7.82 18.92 -32.30
CA THR A 190 8.58 18.59 -31.10
C THR A 190 8.01 17.33 -30.46
N PHE A 191 8.66 16.19 -30.70
CA PHE A 191 8.44 15.02 -29.86
C PHE A 191 9.00 15.36 -28.48
N SER A 192 8.11 15.74 -27.56
CA SER A 192 8.49 15.84 -26.15
C SER A 192 8.91 14.44 -25.68
N THR A 193 10.10 14.36 -25.09
CA THR A 193 10.61 13.17 -24.39
C THR A 193 9.88 12.93 -23.07
N GLU A 194 8.89 13.76 -22.71
CA GLU A 194 8.07 13.67 -21.50
C GLU A 194 6.98 12.58 -21.63
N GLY A 195 7.40 11.35 -21.88
CA GLY A 195 6.54 10.18 -21.74
C GLY A 195 6.44 9.75 -20.27
N ASN A 196 5.23 9.41 -19.82
CA ASN A 196 5.04 8.82 -18.49
C ASN A 196 5.02 7.30 -18.60
N LEU A 197 5.47 6.57 -17.57
CA LEU A 197 5.24 5.13 -17.54
C LEU A 197 3.73 4.83 -17.48
N PRO A 198 3.27 3.73 -18.10
CA PRO A 198 1.89 3.27 -17.92
C PRO A 198 1.59 3.06 -16.44
N VAL A 199 0.48 3.63 -15.97
CA VAL A 199 0.12 3.65 -14.55
C VAL A 199 -1.32 3.20 -14.30
N ALA A 200 -1.53 2.49 -13.19
CA ALA A 200 -2.84 2.15 -12.66
C ALA A 200 -2.95 2.48 -11.17
N VAL A 201 -4.11 2.97 -10.75
CA VAL A 201 -4.45 3.02 -9.32
C VAL A 201 -4.62 1.59 -8.81
N ARG A 202 -3.96 1.28 -7.69
CA ARG A 202 -4.08 0.00 -7.02
C ARG A 202 -5.43 -0.11 -6.32
N GLU A 203 -6.14 -1.20 -6.58
CA GLU A 203 -7.34 -1.50 -5.79
C GLU A 203 -6.95 -2.03 -4.40
N PRO A 204 -7.76 -1.77 -3.36
CA PRO A 204 -7.43 -2.06 -1.96
C PRO A 204 -7.10 -3.54 -1.68
N HIS A 205 -7.73 -4.44 -2.44
CA HIS A 205 -7.62 -5.89 -2.31
C HIS A 205 -6.54 -6.49 -3.21
N GLU A 206 -6.00 -5.69 -4.14
CA GLU A 206 -4.97 -6.13 -5.05
C GLU A 206 -3.60 -6.02 -4.41
N GLN A 207 -2.70 -6.89 -4.81
CA GLN A 207 -1.27 -6.72 -4.64
C GLN A 207 -0.69 -5.82 -5.73
N ILE A 208 0.57 -5.39 -5.55
CA ILE A 208 1.31 -4.63 -6.57
C ILE A 208 1.42 -5.42 -7.88
N LYS A 209 1.78 -6.71 -7.81
CA LYS A 209 1.89 -7.58 -8.99
C LYS A 209 0.55 -7.81 -9.67
N GLU A 210 -0.54 -8.00 -8.92
CA GLU A 210 -1.89 -8.15 -9.47
C GLU A 210 -2.35 -6.87 -10.17
N THR A 211 -2.07 -5.70 -9.58
CA THR A 211 -2.32 -4.40 -10.21
C THR A 211 -1.54 -4.25 -11.51
N ALA A 212 -0.27 -4.66 -11.55
CA ALA A 212 0.54 -4.65 -12.76
C ALA A 212 -0.02 -5.60 -13.84
N VAL A 213 -0.41 -6.82 -13.48
CA VAL A 213 -1.07 -7.77 -14.40
C VAL A 213 -2.37 -7.16 -14.94
N ARG A 214 -3.20 -6.57 -14.08
CA ARG A 214 -4.42 -5.86 -14.49
C ARG A 214 -4.12 -4.71 -15.43
N LEU A 215 -3.09 -3.91 -15.16
CA LEU A 215 -2.66 -2.82 -16.02
C LEU A 215 -2.24 -3.32 -17.42
N LEU A 216 -1.41 -4.36 -17.48
CA LEU A 216 -0.95 -4.99 -18.73
C LEU A 216 -2.14 -5.52 -19.56
N ARG A 217 -3.07 -6.24 -18.93
CA ARG A 217 -4.23 -6.84 -19.58
C ARG A 217 -5.29 -5.81 -19.94
N ASP A 218 -5.72 -5.03 -18.96
CA ASP A 218 -6.92 -4.20 -19.03
C ASP A 218 -6.64 -2.78 -19.52
N GLN A 219 -5.42 -2.28 -19.55
CA GLN A 219 -5.13 -0.98 -20.18
C GLN A 219 -4.28 -1.11 -21.44
N LEU A 220 -3.30 -2.02 -21.43
CA LEU A 220 -2.37 -2.17 -22.56
C LEU A 220 -2.81 -3.26 -23.57
N GLY A 221 -3.81 -4.07 -23.22
CA GLY A 221 -4.35 -5.10 -24.11
C GLY A 221 -3.33 -6.18 -24.49
N LEU A 222 -2.38 -6.44 -23.57
CA LEU A 222 -1.35 -7.47 -23.67
C LEU A 222 -1.92 -8.80 -23.15
N PRO A 223 -1.76 -9.91 -23.89
CA PRO A 223 -2.23 -11.20 -23.41
C PRO A 223 -1.36 -11.71 -22.24
N ASP A 224 -1.93 -12.57 -21.41
CA ASP A 224 -1.22 -13.19 -20.30
C ASP A 224 0.05 -13.91 -20.79
N GLY A 225 1.17 -13.69 -20.09
CA GLY A 225 2.47 -14.24 -20.47
C GLY A 225 3.22 -13.48 -21.57
N ALA A 226 2.62 -12.44 -22.17
CA ALA A 226 3.34 -11.62 -23.14
C ALA A 226 4.50 -10.80 -22.54
N VAL A 227 4.38 -10.51 -21.25
CA VAL A 227 5.35 -9.76 -20.46
C VAL A 227 5.70 -10.57 -19.22
N HIS A 228 6.99 -10.72 -18.97
CA HIS A 228 7.52 -11.24 -17.72
C HIS A 228 7.60 -10.10 -16.70
N ILE A 229 6.94 -10.27 -15.57
CA ILE A 229 7.04 -9.33 -14.44
C ILE A 229 8.22 -9.75 -13.58
N GLY A 230 9.15 -8.83 -13.32
CA GLY A 230 10.35 -9.07 -12.52
C GLY A 230 10.02 -9.62 -11.12
N ALA A 231 10.93 -10.45 -10.60
CA ALA A 231 10.81 -11.02 -9.26
C ALA A 231 11.24 -10.04 -8.15
N ASP A 232 11.96 -8.99 -8.52
CA ASP A 232 12.53 -8.02 -7.60
C ASP A 232 11.47 -7.20 -6.89
N SER A 233 11.83 -6.66 -5.72
CA SER A 233 10.97 -5.73 -5.00
C SER A 233 10.72 -4.50 -5.87
N PRO A 234 9.46 -4.07 -6.06
CA PRO A 234 9.17 -2.87 -6.82
C PRO A 234 9.87 -1.66 -6.20
N ALA A 235 10.36 -0.77 -7.04
CA ALA A 235 10.86 0.51 -6.57
C ALA A 235 9.72 1.34 -5.99
N TYR A 236 10.01 2.17 -5.00
CA TYR A 236 9.01 2.97 -4.30
C TYR A 236 9.40 4.44 -4.26
N THR A 237 8.46 5.31 -4.64
CA THR A 237 8.60 6.75 -4.52
C THR A 237 7.31 7.38 -4.00
N GLU A 238 7.44 8.55 -3.34
CA GLU A 238 6.31 9.36 -2.91
C GLU A 238 6.35 10.70 -3.63
N GLU A 239 5.31 11.01 -4.37
CA GLU A 239 5.20 12.25 -5.13
C GLU A 239 3.96 13.03 -4.69
N GLU A 240 4.12 14.32 -4.40
CA GLU A 240 2.98 15.21 -4.20
C GLU A 240 2.44 15.64 -5.57
N VAL A 241 1.16 15.38 -5.80
CA VAL A 241 0.48 15.69 -7.07
C VAL A 241 -0.68 16.64 -6.83
N THR A 242 -0.96 17.47 -7.83
CA THR A 242 -2.15 18.32 -7.82
C THR A 242 -3.40 17.45 -7.80
N SER A 243 -4.18 17.60 -6.74
CA SER A 243 -5.43 16.87 -6.51
C SER A 243 -6.58 17.56 -7.25
N ALA A 244 -7.60 16.79 -7.68
CA ALA A 244 -8.88 17.36 -8.08
C ALA A 244 -9.60 18.08 -6.92
N ILE A 245 -9.16 17.83 -5.68
CA ILE A 245 -9.66 18.46 -4.46
C ILE A 245 -8.63 19.51 -4.04
N GLU A 246 -8.81 20.76 -4.48
CA GLU A 246 -7.83 21.85 -4.30
C GLU A 246 -7.42 22.05 -2.84
N VAL A 247 -8.35 21.94 -1.90
CA VAL A 247 -8.10 22.11 -0.47
C VAL A 247 -7.42 20.91 0.20
N LEU A 248 -7.28 19.78 -0.50
CA LEU A 248 -6.71 18.55 0.03
C LEU A 248 -5.61 18.01 -0.91
N PRO A 249 -4.33 18.30 -0.61
CA PRO A 249 -3.20 17.82 -1.41
C PRO A 249 -3.21 16.30 -1.52
N SER A 250 -2.77 15.78 -2.67
CA SER A 250 -2.67 14.35 -2.90
C SER A 250 -1.22 13.91 -2.92
N ILE A 251 -0.89 12.81 -2.25
CA ILE A 251 0.39 12.13 -2.35
C ILE A 251 0.16 10.80 -3.04
N GLN A 252 0.89 10.57 -4.13
CA GLN A 252 0.94 9.28 -4.82
C GLN A 252 2.11 8.46 -4.26
N CYS A 253 1.78 7.32 -3.67
CA CYS A 253 2.72 6.26 -3.36
C CYS A 253 2.90 5.42 -4.62
N LYS A 254 3.96 5.69 -5.39
CA LYS A 254 4.25 5.05 -6.66
C LYS A 254 5.09 3.80 -6.44
N TYR A 255 4.64 2.69 -7.02
CA TYR A 255 5.41 1.45 -7.10
C TYR A 255 5.76 1.15 -8.56
N THR A 256 7.03 1.17 -8.90
CA THR A 256 7.50 0.86 -10.25
C THR A 256 7.89 -0.60 -10.34
N VAL A 257 7.22 -1.32 -11.23
CA VAL A 257 7.42 -2.76 -11.45
C VAL A 257 8.16 -2.95 -12.76
N ASP A 258 9.37 -3.51 -12.69
CA ASP A 258 10.12 -3.88 -13.88
C ASP A 258 9.46 -5.06 -14.60
N CYS A 259 9.37 -4.91 -15.91
CA CYS A 259 8.70 -5.84 -16.81
C CYS A 259 9.56 -6.04 -18.07
N GLU A 260 9.56 -7.24 -18.63
CA GLU A 260 10.29 -7.56 -19.86
C GLU A 260 9.35 -8.22 -20.88
N VAL A 261 9.42 -7.82 -22.15
CA VAL A 261 8.66 -8.48 -23.20
C VAL A 261 9.15 -9.92 -23.36
N ALA A 262 8.26 -10.88 -23.13
CA ALA A 262 8.58 -12.32 -23.15
C ALA A 262 7.97 -13.05 -24.36
N THR A 263 6.98 -12.45 -25.04
CA THR A 263 6.33 -13.08 -26.20
C THR A 263 7.23 -13.08 -27.43
N ARG A 264 7.13 -14.17 -28.21
CA ARG A 264 7.69 -14.29 -29.56
C ARG A 264 6.61 -14.21 -30.64
N ASP A 265 5.36 -14.01 -30.27
CA ASP A 265 4.26 -13.90 -31.23
C ASP A 265 4.38 -12.58 -32.01
N THR A 266 4.76 -12.71 -33.28
CA THR A 266 4.90 -11.59 -34.21
C THR A 266 3.62 -10.75 -34.33
N LYS A 267 2.43 -11.32 -34.15
CA LYS A 267 1.17 -10.56 -34.16
C LYS A 267 1.06 -9.65 -32.94
N VAL A 268 1.42 -10.17 -31.76
CA VAL A 268 1.44 -9.38 -30.52
C VAL A 268 2.52 -8.30 -30.60
N LEU A 269 3.73 -8.65 -31.05
CA LEU A 269 4.83 -7.70 -31.21
C LEU A 269 4.46 -6.56 -32.18
N ARG A 270 3.90 -6.88 -33.36
CA ARG A 270 3.44 -5.86 -34.31
C ARG A 270 2.32 -4.98 -33.74
N LYS A 271 1.39 -5.57 -32.99
CA LYS A 271 0.28 -4.84 -32.34
C LYS A 271 0.81 -3.79 -31.35
N ILE A 272 1.90 -4.11 -30.66
CA ILE A 272 2.56 -3.21 -29.70
C ILE A 272 3.67 -2.38 -30.36
N GLY A 273 3.69 -2.26 -31.69
CA GLY A 273 4.67 -1.40 -32.38
C GLY A 273 6.10 -1.94 -32.48
N PHE A 274 6.37 -3.17 -32.03
CA PHE A 274 7.69 -3.80 -32.04
C PHE A 274 7.92 -4.67 -33.30
N PRO A 275 9.15 -4.79 -33.85
CA PRO A 275 10.41 -4.18 -33.41
C PRO A 275 10.61 -2.72 -33.81
N GLY A 276 9.83 -2.20 -34.76
CA GLY A 276 10.07 -0.88 -35.35
C GLY A 276 9.77 0.33 -34.46
N GLY A 277 9.57 0.16 -33.15
CA GLY A 277 9.28 1.24 -32.20
C GLY A 277 8.06 2.10 -32.53
N ARG A 278 7.15 1.63 -33.41
CA ARG A 278 6.07 2.47 -33.94
C ARG A 278 5.06 2.80 -32.84
N PRO A 279 4.69 4.08 -32.63
CA PRO A 279 3.66 4.42 -31.68
C PRO A 279 2.33 3.70 -32.01
N TRP A 280 1.61 3.28 -30.98
CA TRP A 280 0.31 2.64 -31.12
C TRP A 280 -0.68 3.21 -30.11
N SER A 281 -1.95 2.85 -30.25
CA SER A 281 -2.99 3.27 -29.31
C SER A 281 -3.73 2.08 -28.73
N CYS A 282 -4.01 2.13 -27.43
CA CYS A 282 -4.83 1.14 -26.74
C CYS A 282 -5.75 1.86 -25.76
N LYS A 283 -7.07 1.63 -25.86
CA LYS A 283 -8.08 2.19 -24.96
C LYS A 283 -7.97 3.71 -24.75
N GLY A 284 -7.73 4.45 -25.83
CA GLY A 284 -7.61 5.91 -25.81
C GLY A 284 -6.24 6.45 -25.35
N LYS A 285 -5.32 5.57 -24.93
CA LYS A 285 -3.93 5.92 -24.61
C LYS A 285 -3.07 5.79 -25.85
N ARG A 286 -2.14 6.72 -26.05
CA ARG A 286 -1.11 6.65 -27.10
C ARG A 286 0.19 6.21 -26.44
N LEU A 287 0.84 5.21 -27.02
CA LEU A 287 1.98 4.51 -26.44
C LEU A 287 3.13 4.50 -27.45
N ALA A 288 4.36 4.56 -26.97
CA ALA A 288 5.55 4.47 -27.81
C ALA A 288 6.72 3.82 -27.07
N TRP A 289 7.63 3.22 -27.85
CA TRP A 289 8.90 2.75 -27.36
C TRP A 289 9.93 3.87 -27.44
N VAL A 290 10.61 4.14 -26.33
CA VAL A 290 11.66 5.17 -26.22
C VAL A 290 12.93 4.51 -25.71
N ASP A 291 14.08 5.00 -26.17
CA ASP A 291 15.38 4.55 -25.68
C ASP A 291 15.49 4.77 -24.16
N ALA A 292 15.88 3.72 -23.41
CA ALA A 292 16.04 3.81 -21.96
C ALA A 292 17.00 4.93 -21.55
N LEU A 293 18.04 5.22 -22.33
CA LEU A 293 19.04 6.26 -22.04
C LEU A 293 18.43 7.66 -22.04
N LEU A 294 17.33 7.87 -22.76
CA LEU A 294 16.61 9.14 -22.77
C LEU A 294 15.73 9.33 -21.52
N LEU A 295 15.45 8.25 -20.78
CA LEU A 295 14.60 8.26 -19.59
C LEU A 295 15.37 8.34 -18.27
N ASP A 296 16.69 8.10 -18.26
CA ASP A 296 17.51 8.12 -17.04
C ASP A 296 17.47 9.48 -16.30
N GLY A 297 17.16 10.58 -17.01
CA GLY A 297 16.90 11.88 -16.39
C GLY A 297 15.47 12.08 -15.86
N ALA A 298 14.49 11.36 -16.41
CA ALA A 298 13.07 11.52 -16.12
C ALA A 298 12.55 10.55 -15.06
N MET A 299 13.15 9.36 -14.95
CA MET A 299 12.73 8.28 -14.04
C MET A 299 13.09 8.54 -12.57
N GLY A 300 13.85 9.61 -12.29
CA GLY A 300 14.32 9.96 -10.95
C GLY A 300 15.23 8.89 -10.33
N PRO A 301 15.93 9.21 -9.24
CA PRO A 301 16.71 8.21 -8.51
C PRO A 301 15.76 7.14 -7.97
N THR A 302 15.85 5.94 -8.55
CA THR A 302 15.10 4.77 -8.11
C THR A 302 15.70 4.26 -6.81
N VAL A 303 15.15 4.66 -5.67
CA VAL A 303 15.55 4.10 -4.38
C VAL A 303 14.77 2.80 -4.16
N SER A 304 15.46 1.72 -3.81
CA SER A 304 14.78 0.49 -3.38
C SER A 304 13.83 0.82 -2.22
N ALA A 305 12.63 0.24 -2.24
CA ALA A 305 11.61 0.46 -1.23
C ALA A 305 12.12 0.23 0.21
N ASP A 306 13.14 -0.60 0.37
CA ASP A 306 13.72 -0.98 1.66
C ASP A 306 14.48 0.16 2.38
N GLY A 307 14.67 1.33 1.74
CA GLY A 307 15.38 2.49 2.32
C GLY A 307 14.57 3.77 2.47
N VAL A 308 13.37 3.86 1.89
CA VAL A 308 12.59 5.09 1.89
C VAL A 308 11.72 5.14 3.15
N ILE A 309 12.05 6.06 4.07
CA ILE A 309 11.18 6.34 5.21
C ILE A 309 10.01 7.18 4.70
N SER A 310 8.84 6.55 4.58
CA SER A 310 7.60 7.25 4.26
C SER A 310 7.36 8.39 5.25
N ARG A 311 7.10 9.61 4.73
CA ARG A 311 6.71 10.76 5.57
C ARG A 311 5.26 10.67 6.04
N LEU A 312 4.50 9.70 5.55
CA LEU A 312 3.07 9.59 5.77
C LEU A 312 2.78 8.86 7.09
N VAL A 313 2.04 9.52 7.98
CA VAL A 313 1.55 8.93 9.25
C VAL A 313 0.02 8.95 9.30
N PRO A 314 -0.63 7.92 9.85
CA PRO A 314 -2.06 7.94 10.14
C PRO A 314 -2.45 9.22 10.86
N ALA A 315 -3.53 9.85 10.41
CA ALA A 315 -4.09 10.97 11.13
C ALA A 315 -4.62 10.44 12.47
N PRO A 316 -4.24 11.04 13.62
CA PRO A 316 -4.84 10.70 14.89
C PRO A 316 -6.35 10.96 14.78
N PHE A 317 -7.14 9.99 15.23
CA PHE A 317 -8.58 10.07 15.18
C PHE A 317 -9.14 10.15 16.61
N GLY A 318 -10.17 10.97 16.78
CA GLY A 318 -10.92 11.08 18.03
C GLY A 318 -10.61 12.33 18.87
N PRO A 319 -11.38 12.51 19.97
CA PRO A 319 -11.20 13.63 20.89
C PRO A 319 -9.91 13.51 21.70
N THR A 320 -9.42 14.62 22.25
CA THR A 320 -8.37 14.61 23.29
C THR A 320 -8.87 13.95 24.58
N LEU A 321 -7.97 13.52 25.48
CA LEU A 321 -8.37 12.89 26.75
C LEU A 321 -9.29 13.80 27.59
N SER A 322 -9.02 15.11 27.61
CA SER A 322 -9.85 16.09 28.33
C SER A 322 -11.24 16.25 27.71
N GLU A 323 -11.31 16.28 26.37
CA GLU A 323 -12.58 16.32 25.65
C GLU A 323 -13.38 15.03 25.84
N LEU A 324 -12.71 13.88 25.79
CA LEU A 324 -13.31 12.57 26.04
C LEU A 324 -13.87 12.49 27.46
N LYS A 325 -13.10 12.93 28.48
CA LYS A 325 -13.55 12.99 29.87
C LYS A 325 -14.82 13.84 30.03
N LYS A 326 -14.80 15.06 29.48
CA LYS A 326 -15.97 15.97 29.50
C LYS A 326 -17.15 15.38 28.75
N PHE A 327 -16.90 14.65 27.66
CA PHE A 327 -17.94 14.00 26.87
C PHE A 327 -18.61 12.87 27.65
N MET A 328 -17.82 11.99 28.28
CA MET A 328 -18.32 10.89 29.11
C MET A 328 -19.12 11.40 30.32
N GLN A 329 -18.60 12.41 31.02
CA GLN A 329 -19.29 13.04 32.15
C GLN A 329 -20.65 13.65 31.74
N ARG A 330 -20.71 14.36 30.61
CA ARG A 330 -21.98 14.92 30.09
C ARG A 330 -23.00 13.85 29.72
N LYS A 331 -22.56 12.64 29.40
CA LYS A 331 -23.41 11.50 29.06
C LYS A 331 -23.72 10.61 30.26
N GLY A 332 -23.27 10.99 31.46
CA GLY A 332 -23.51 10.22 32.68
C GLY A 332 -22.81 8.86 32.69
N VAL A 333 -21.81 8.64 31.82
CA VAL A 333 -21.03 7.39 31.79
C VAL A 333 -19.89 7.55 32.78
N ASP A 334 -20.00 6.87 33.92
CA ASP A 334 -18.93 6.81 34.91
C ASP A 334 -17.91 5.72 34.51
N ILE A 335 -16.72 6.16 34.10
CA ILE A 335 -15.58 5.29 33.76
C ILE A 335 -14.51 5.41 34.86
N SER A 336 -14.93 5.60 36.11
CA SER A 336 -14.05 5.41 37.26
C SER A 336 -14.10 3.94 37.70
N PRO A 337 -12.98 3.20 37.59
CA PRO A 337 -12.84 2.05 38.49
C PRO A 337 -11.41 1.74 38.96
N ALA A 338 -11.31 1.13 40.15
CA ALA A 338 -10.11 0.47 40.65
C ALA A 338 -9.92 -0.96 40.10
N THR A 339 -10.94 -1.55 39.47
CA THR A 339 -11.00 -2.99 39.08
C THR A 339 -11.17 -3.24 37.56
N HIS A 340 -11.45 -2.21 36.75
CA HIS A 340 -11.60 -2.34 35.28
C HIS A 340 -10.63 -1.41 34.55
N LYS A 341 -10.67 -1.41 33.21
CA LYS A 341 -9.85 -0.49 32.42
C LYS A 341 -10.24 0.97 32.70
N SER A 342 -9.25 1.86 32.74
CA SER A 342 -9.49 3.28 33.05
C SER A 342 -9.98 4.08 31.84
N LEU A 343 -10.33 5.34 32.05
CA LEU A 343 -10.61 6.28 30.96
C LEU A 343 -9.39 6.46 30.04
N GLU A 344 -8.18 6.44 30.60
CA GLU A 344 -6.93 6.49 29.86
C GLU A 344 -6.74 5.26 28.97
N ASP A 345 -7.16 4.08 29.43
CA ASP A 345 -7.15 2.86 28.61
C ASP A 345 -8.15 2.95 27.45
N LEU A 346 -9.37 3.46 27.69
CA LEU A 346 -10.35 3.70 26.63
C LEU A 346 -9.85 4.75 25.63
N PHE A 347 -9.22 5.81 26.13
CA PHE A 347 -8.57 6.82 25.31
C PHE A 347 -7.43 6.22 24.48
N ALA A 348 -6.59 5.38 25.07
CA ALA A 348 -5.53 4.69 24.36
C ALA A 348 -6.09 3.73 23.29
N GLU A 349 -7.17 3.01 23.60
CA GLU A 349 -7.85 2.10 22.68
C GLU A 349 -8.42 2.86 21.46
N THR A 350 -9.15 3.95 21.71
CA THR A 350 -9.71 4.80 20.64
C THR A 350 -8.63 5.51 19.82
N ARG A 351 -7.59 6.03 20.48
CA ARG A 351 -6.48 6.74 19.81
C ARG A 351 -5.59 5.83 18.99
N LYS A 352 -5.41 4.57 19.41
CA LYS A 352 -4.72 3.53 18.63
C LYS A 352 -5.57 3.04 17.44
N GLY A 353 -6.86 3.37 17.44
CA GLY A 353 -7.84 2.88 16.48
C GLY A 353 -8.29 1.44 16.75
N ASP A 354 -8.08 0.93 17.97
CA ASP A 354 -8.56 -0.41 18.34
C ASP A 354 -10.09 -0.40 18.59
N ALA A 355 -10.70 0.79 18.80
CA ALA A 355 -12.14 0.98 18.91
C ALA A 355 -12.58 2.39 18.46
N SER A 356 -13.89 2.60 18.31
CA SER A 356 -14.51 3.90 18.05
C SER A 356 -15.64 4.17 19.03
N LEU A 357 -15.90 5.44 19.34
CA LEU A 357 -17.08 5.86 20.09
C LEU A 357 -18.06 6.50 19.12
N VAL A 358 -19.28 5.97 19.06
CA VAL A 358 -20.32 6.40 18.14
C VAL A 358 -21.56 6.77 18.96
N LEU A 359 -22.17 7.90 18.62
CA LEU A 359 -23.49 8.24 19.14
C LEU A 359 -24.54 7.48 18.35
N ASP A 360 -25.42 6.77 19.04
CA ASP A 360 -26.57 6.16 18.40
C ASP A 360 -27.66 7.22 18.11
N PRO A 361 -28.76 6.89 17.40
CA PRO A 361 -29.84 7.84 17.12
C PRO A 361 -30.54 8.41 18.37
N LYS A 362 -30.42 7.75 19.53
CA LYS A 362 -30.96 8.23 20.81
C LYS A 362 -29.99 9.19 21.50
N GLY A 363 -28.75 9.26 21.02
CA GLY A 363 -27.68 10.06 21.59
C GLY A 363 -26.89 9.34 22.67
N ASP A 364 -27.06 8.04 22.84
CA ASP A 364 -26.27 7.22 23.77
C ASP A 364 -24.90 6.89 23.17
N ILE A 365 -23.87 6.76 24.01
CA ILE A 365 -22.52 6.41 23.56
C ILE A 365 -22.44 4.90 23.38
N THR A 366 -22.11 4.47 22.17
CA THR A 366 -21.78 3.09 21.85
C THR A 366 -20.28 2.95 21.58
N HIS A 367 -19.65 1.99 22.25
CA HIS A 367 -18.28 1.58 21.99
C HIS A 367 -18.25 0.52 20.89
N VAL A 368 -17.74 0.90 19.71
CA VAL A 368 -17.73 0.03 18.53
C VAL A 368 -16.34 -0.55 18.34
N ILE A 369 -16.25 -1.88 18.29
CA ILE A 369 -15.02 -2.60 17.94
C ILE A 369 -15.24 -3.26 16.59
N ASP A 370 -14.58 -2.75 15.56
CA ASP A 370 -14.55 -3.41 14.26
C ASP A 370 -13.42 -4.46 14.24
N ILE A 371 -13.73 -5.69 13.86
CA ILE A 371 -12.79 -6.81 13.78
C ILE A 371 -12.80 -7.35 12.36
N VAL A 372 -11.63 -7.63 11.80
CA VAL A 372 -11.48 -8.38 10.56
C VAL A 372 -10.96 -9.77 10.88
N LEU A 373 -11.75 -10.79 10.55
CA LEU A 373 -11.38 -12.19 10.56
C LEU A 373 -10.90 -12.59 9.17
N LEU A 374 -9.75 -13.25 9.09
CA LEU A 374 -9.19 -13.72 7.83
C LEU A 374 -9.16 -15.24 7.79
N GLN A 375 -9.94 -15.82 6.87
CA GLN A 375 -9.91 -17.23 6.55
C GLN A 375 -8.86 -17.49 5.47
N VAL A 376 -7.62 -17.81 5.88
CA VAL A 376 -6.56 -18.20 4.95
C VAL A 376 -6.71 -19.67 4.61
N VAL A 377 -6.94 -19.96 3.33
CA VAL A 377 -7.15 -21.31 2.78
C VAL A 377 -5.94 -21.72 1.95
N ASP A 378 -5.43 -22.93 2.19
CA ASP A 378 -4.55 -23.59 1.25
C ASP A 378 -5.40 -24.28 0.17
N PRO A 379 -5.41 -23.79 -1.08
CA PRO A 379 -6.25 -24.35 -2.13
C PRO A 379 -5.90 -25.81 -2.49
N LYS A 380 -4.69 -26.28 -2.17
CA LYS A 380 -4.26 -27.66 -2.48
C LYS A 380 -4.85 -28.68 -1.52
N THR A 381 -4.87 -28.33 -0.24
CA THR A 381 -5.28 -29.24 0.84
C THR A 381 -6.69 -28.95 1.35
N ASN A 382 -7.28 -27.83 0.93
CA ASN A 382 -8.54 -27.30 1.46
C ASN A 382 -8.50 -27.14 3.00
N MET A 383 -7.33 -26.81 3.53
CA MET A 383 -7.10 -26.56 4.94
C MET A 383 -7.15 -25.07 5.24
N VAL A 384 -7.61 -24.74 6.43
CA VAL A 384 -7.77 -23.37 6.93
C VAL A 384 -6.78 -23.12 8.06
N LEU A 385 -6.10 -21.96 8.03
CA LEU A 385 -5.17 -21.57 9.08
C LEU A 385 -5.92 -21.10 10.33
N ILE A 386 -5.63 -21.72 11.48
CA ILE A 386 -6.26 -21.47 12.78
C ILE A 386 -5.21 -21.05 13.81
N GLU A 387 -5.43 -19.95 14.53
CA GLU A 387 -4.72 -19.64 15.77
C GLU A 387 -5.19 -20.66 16.82
N THR A 388 -4.26 -21.30 17.54
CA THR A 388 -4.62 -22.29 18.58
C THR A 388 -4.14 -21.93 19.97
N GLU A 389 -3.00 -21.26 20.07
CA GLU A 389 -2.39 -20.87 21.34
C GLU A 389 -1.72 -19.50 21.19
N ARG A 390 -1.75 -18.71 22.26
CA ARG A 390 -1.06 -17.42 22.35
C ARG A 390 -0.37 -17.30 23.70
N THR A 391 0.86 -16.80 23.70
CA THR A 391 1.57 -16.48 24.95
C THR A 391 1.37 -15.00 25.26
N VAL A 392 0.86 -14.67 26.45
CA VAL A 392 0.69 -13.29 26.92
C VAL A 392 1.99 -12.71 27.50
N ALA A 393 2.06 -11.39 27.60
CA ALA A 393 3.16 -10.70 28.26
C ALA A 393 3.26 -11.18 29.73
N GLY A 394 4.31 -11.95 30.04
CA GLY A 394 4.46 -12.67 31.31
C GLY A 394 4.67 -14.18 31.16
N GLY A 395 4.59 -14.71 29.93
CA GLY A 395 4.90 -16.11 29.64
C GLY A 395 3.74 -17.10 29.82
N GLY A 396 2.59 -16.63 30.33
CA GLY A 396 1.37 -17.45 30.41
C GLY A 396 0.88 -17.85 29.02
N GLN A 397 0.49 -19.11 28.85
CA GLN A 397 -0.12 -19.61 27.61
C GLN A 397 -1.64 -19.62 27.72
N GLU A 398 -2.29 -19.03 26.72
CA GLU A 398 -3.74 -19.01 26.58
C GLU A 398 -4.14 -19.87 25.37
N LYS A 399 -5.09 -20.78 25.56
CA LYS A 399 -5.69 -21.53 24.46
C LYS A 399 -6.63 -20.60 23.68
N ALA A 400 -6.30 -20.31 22.44
CA ALA A 400 -6.99 -19.33 21.61
C ALA A 400 -7.40 -19.97 20.28
N ILE A 401 -8.45 -20.81 20.27
CA ILE A 401 -8.94 -21.46 19.04
C ILE A 401 -9.80 -20.47 18.26
N ARG A 402 -9.24 -19.84 17.24
CA ARG A 402 -9.95 -18.88 16.39
C ARG A 402 -9.29 -18.67 15.03
N LEU A 403 -10.00 -18.01 14.12
CA LEU A 403 -9.40 -17.49 12.90
C LEU A 403 -8.39 -16.36 13.20
N PRO A 404 -7.32 -16.22 12.38
CA PRO A 404 -6.48 -15.04 12.40
C PRO A 404 -7.32 -13.76 12.31
N SER A 405 -7.03 -12.79 13.17
CA SER A 405 -7.86 -11.59 13.29
C SER A 405 -7.09 -10.35 13.71
N SER A 406 -7.61 -9.19 13.33
CA SER A 406 -7.13 -7.91 13.81
C SER A 406 -8.27 -6.92 13.97
N LYS A 407 -8.15 -6.02 14.96
CA LYS A 407 -9.06 -4.88 15.10
C LYS A 407 -8.81 -3.91 13.95
N ARG A 408 -9.88 -3.40 13.34
CA ARG A 408 -9.83 -2.42 12.26
C ARG A 408 -9.80 -1.01 12.83
N ARG A 409 -8.85 -0.21 12.35
CA ARG A 409 -8.76 1.22 12.68
C ARG A 409 -9.81 2.08 11.97
N PRO A 410 -10.24 3.20 12.56
CA PRO A 410 -11.23 4.09 11.94
C PRO A 410 -10.76 4.69 10.60
N ASP A 411 -9.45 4.88 10.45
CA ASP A 411 -8.79 5.44 9.27
C ASP A 411 -8.41 4.38 8.23
N GLU A 412 -8.68 3.10 8.48
CA GLU A 412 -8.39 2.00 7.55
C GLU A 412 -9.67 1.28 7.08
N ASN A 413 -9.66 0.85 5.83
CA ASN A 413 -10.66 -0.10 5.34
C ASN A 413 -10.29 -1.53 5.81
N HIS A 414 -11.19 -2.48 5.58
CA HIS A 414 -10.96 -3.87 5.99
C HIS A 414 -9.81 -4.55 5.22
N PHE A 415 -9.57 -4.20 3.95
CA PHE A 415 -8.43 -4.74 3.19
C PHE A 415 -7.08 -4.33 3.76
N PHE A 416 -6.92 -3.09 4.20
CA PHE A 416 -5.70 -2.61 4.85
C PHE A 416 -5.49 -3.27 6.20
N THR A 417 -6.56 -3.54 6.95
CA THR A 417 -6.48 -4.41 8.13
C THR A 417 -5.99 -5.82 7.78
N VAL A 418 -6.46 -6.40 6.67
CA VAL A 418 -5.97 -7.72 6.18
C VAL A 418 -4.50 -7.67 5.83
N TRP A 419 -4.05 -6.68 5.06
CA TRP A 419 -2.63 -6.55 4.70
C TRP A 419 -1.74 -6.35 5.92
N ARG A 420 -2.21 -5.58 6.90
CA ARG A 420 -1.53 -5.42 8.19
C ARG A 420 -1.48 -6.73 8.97
N LEU A 421 -2.59 -7.47 9.03
CA LEU A 421 -2.66 -8.80 9.66
C LEU A 421 -1.67 -9.78 9.01
N LEU A 422 -1.61 -9.82 7.68
CA LEU A 422 -0.72 -10.67 6.90
C LEU A 422 0.76 -10.33 7.16
N GLY A 423 1.13 -9.05 7.08
CA GLY A 423 2.51 -8.60 7.26
C GLY A 423 2.99 -8.64 8.70
N GLU A 424 2.22 -8.05 9.64
CA GLU A 424 2.66 -7.87 11.03
C GLU A 424 2.46 -9.12 11.89
N GLN A 425 1.32 -9.82 11.76
CA GLN A 425 1.00 -10.94 12.67
C GLN A 425 1.29 -12.30 12.06
N LEU A 426 1.07 -12.47 10.76
CA LEU A 426 1.30 -13.74 10.06
C LEU A 426 2.67 -13.79 9.39
N THR A 427 3.40 -12.67 9.27
CA THR A 427 4.73 -12.60 8.66
C THR A 427 4.75 -13.26 7.27
N LEU A 428 3.68 -13.01 6.49
CA LEU A 428 3.51 -13.49 5.13
C LEU A 428 3.87 -12.39 4.15
N ASP A 429 4.61 -12.76 3.10
CA ASP A 429 4.84 -11.86 1.99
C ASP A 429 3.50 -11.64 1.27
N SER A 430 3.22 -10.40 0.87
CA SER A 430 1.93 -10.05 0.27
C SER A 430 1.62 -10.84 -1.00
N ASP A 431 2.65 -11.35 -1.70
CA ASP A 431 2.53 -12.14 -2.92
C ASP A 431 2.23 -13.63 -2.70
N MET A 432 2.20 -14.08 -1.45
CA MET A 432 1.81 -15.43 -1.09
C MET A 432 0.30 -15.60 -0.92
N VAL A 433 -0.48 -14.51 -0.93
CA VAL A 433 -1.88 -14.55 -0.52
C VAL A 433 -2.73 -13.67 -1.42
N ALA A 434 -3.71 -14.25 -2.12
CA ALA A 434 -4.75 -13.46 -2.79
C ALA A 434 -5.96 -13.32 -1.86
N VAL A 435 -6.45 -12.08 -1.72
CA VAL A 435 -7.61 -11.77 -0.89
C VAL A 435 -8.85 -11.71 -1.77
N ASP A 436 -9.90 -12.43 -1.37
CA ASP A 436 -11.18 -12.41 -2.09
C ASP A 436 -11.98 -11.16 -1.70
N ALA A 437 -12.12 -10.24 -2.65
CA ALA A 437 -12.89 -9.01 -2.47
C ALA A 437 -14.40 -9.21 -2.61
N THR A 438 -14.85 -10.36 -3.11
CA THR A 438 -16.25 -10.65 -3.44
C THR A 438 -17.00 -11.36 -2.31
N ASP A 439 -16.33 -12.19 -1.51
CA ASP A 439 -16.91 -12.88 -0.35
C ASP A 439 -16.52 -12.19 0.97
N ILE A 440 -17.16 -11.04 1.24
CA ILE A 440 -17.04 -10.33 2.51
C ILE A 440 -18.35 -10.46 3.29
N ARG A 441 -18.27 -11.10 4.45
CA ARG A 441 -19.44 -11.33 5.32
C ARG A 441 -19.39 -10.45 6.54
N PHE A 442 -20.55 -9.93 6.97
CA PHE A 442 -20.65 -9.03 8.09
C PHE A 442 -21.51 -9.62 9.20
N PHE A 443 -21.05 -9.40 10.43
CA PHE A 443 -21.66 -9.85 11.66
C PHE A 443 -21.64 -8.70 12.66
N GLU A 444 -22.75 -8.45 13.33
CA GLU A 444 -22.84 -7.47 14.41
C GLU A 444 -23.35 -8.16 15.66
N GLU A 445 -22.63 -8.00 16.77
CA GLU A 445 -23.00 -8.53 18.08
C GLU A 445 -22.92 -7.40 19.09
N GLU A 446 -24.01 -7.19 19.82
CA GLU A 446 -24.07 -6.23 20.92
C GLU A 446 -23.86 -6.97 22.25
N LYS A 447 -22.96 -6.43 23.09
CA LYS A 447 -22.65 -6.98 24.40
C LYS A 447 -22.25 -5.88 25.37
N ASP A 448 -22.58 -6.06 26.64
CA ASP A 448 -22.06 -5.21 27.71
C ASP A 448 -20.55 -5.45 27.88
N SER A 449 -19.77 -4.37 27.89
CA SER A 449 -18.33 -4.48 28.08
C SER A 449 -17.99 -4.79 29.52
N ALA A 450 -17.43 -5.98 29.76
CA ALA A 450 -16.82 -6.31 31.05
C ALA A 450 -15.61 -5.40 31.38
N GLN A 451 -14.98 -4.80 30.36
CA GLN A 451 -13.84 -3.90 30.52
C GLN A 451 -14.26 -2.45 30.79
N PHE A 452 -15.46 -2.07 30.35
CA PHE A 452 -16.01 -0.72 30.48
C PHE A 452 -17.49 -0.83 30.90
N PRO A 453 -17.77 -1.14 32.18
CA PRO A 453 -19.14 -1.28 32.67
C PRO A 453 -19.99 -0.04 32.36
N GLY A 454 -21.26 -0.25 31.99
CA GLY A 454 -22.17 0.85 31.61
C GLY A 454 -21.97 1.36 30.18
N LEU A 455 -20.95 0.91 29.46
CA LEU A 455 -20.72 1.26 28.06
C LEU A 455 -21.14 0.11 27.14
N LYS A 456 -22.29 0.29 26.48
CA LYS A 456 -22.78 -0.62 25.43
C LYS A 456 -21.70 -0.81 24.37
N THR A 457 -21.31 -2.06 24.11
CA THR A 457 -20.28 -2.39 23.12
C THR A 457 -20.87 -3.16 21.95
N VAL A 458 -20.53 -2.73 20.74
CA VAL A 458 -20.96 -3.38 19.49
C VAL A 458 -19.72 -3.91 18.77
N TYR A 459 -19.64 -5.22 18.66
CA TYR A 459 -18.62 -5.93 17.90
C TYR A 459 -19.09 -6.10 16.46
N ARG A 460 -18.36 -5.47 15.54
CA ARG A 460 -18.61 -5.55 14.10
C ARG A 460 -17.54 -6.40 13.46
N THR A 461 -17.88 -7.64 13.16
CA THR A 461 -16.94 -8.58 12.57
C THR A 461 -17.13 -8.66 11.06
N ARG A 462 -16.03 -8.48 10.32
CA ARG A 462 -15.95 -8.74 8.88
C ARG A 462 -15.13 -10.00 8.65
N LEU A 463 -15.76 -11.03 8.09
CA LEU A 463 -15.06 -12.23 7.67
C LEU A 463 -14.68 -12.08 6.20
N MET A 464 -13.40 -12.30 5.93
CA MET A 464 -12.83 -12.26 4.60
C MET A 464 -12.11 -13.56 4.30
N LYS A 465 -12.13 -13.98 3.05
CA LYS A 465 -11.38 -15.14 2.58
C LYS A 465 -10.10 -14.72 1.89
N ALA A 466 -9.08 -15.54 2.04
CA ALA A 466 -7.87 -15.41 1.26
C ALA A 466 -7.31 -16.79 0.92
N SER A 467 -6.72 -16.94 -0.26
CA SER A 467 -6.12 -18.19 -0.72
C SER A 467 -4.61 -18.05 -0.83
N LEU A 468 -3.87 -19.06 -0.37
CA LEU A 468 -2.44 -19.14 -0.64
C LEU A 468 -2.19 -19.25 -2.16
N GLN A 469 -1.25 -18.45 -2.63
CA GLN A 469 -0.76 -18.49 -4.01
C GLN A 469 0.41 -19.47 -4.13
N ASP A 470 0.46 -20.21 -5.22
CA ASP A 470 1.51 -21.20 -5.49
C ASP A 470 2.80 -20.54 -6.02
N SER A 471 3.19 -19.40 -5.44
CA SER A 471 4.32 -18.59 -5.90
C SER A 471 5.66 -19.29 -5.72
N ALA A 472 5.76 -20.30 -4.84
CA ALA A 472 6.98 -21.03 -4.54
C ALA A 472 7.55 -21.82 -5.73
N ARG A 473 6.72 -22.34 -6.65
CA ARG A 473 7.21 -23.19 -7.76
C ARG A 473 7.74 -22.42 -8.96
N LYS A 474 7.24 -21.21 -9.21
CA LYS A 474 7.69 -20.42 -10.37
C LYS A 474 9.13 -19.96 -10.22
N THR A 475 9.57 -19.64 -9.01
CA THR A 475 10.93 -19.15 -8.75
C THR A 475 11.96 -20.27 -8.78
N GLU A 476 11.64 -21.46 -8.27
CA GLU A 476 12.53 -22.63 -8.33
C GLU A 476 12.75 -23.08 -9.78
N ALA A 477 11.68 -23.21 -10.57
CA ALA A 477 11.79 -23.52 -12.00
C ALA A 477 12.59 -22.47 -12.79
N ALA A 478 12.43 -21.17 -12.45
CA ALA A 478 13.21 -20.10 -13.08
C ALA A 478 14.69 -20.13 -12.66
N THR A 479 14.99 -20.51 -11.42
CA THR A 479 16.37 -20.60 -10.91
C THR A 479 17.07 -21.83 -11.47
N GLU A 480 16.38 -22.97 -11.57
CA GLU A 480 16.86 -24.16 -12.27
C GLU A 480 17.09 -23.89 -13.75
N ALA A 481 16.19 -23.17 -14.43
CA ALA A 481 16.37 -22.78 -15.83
C ALA A 481 17.57 -21.84 -16.04
N LYS A 482 17.78 -20.86 -15.15
CA LYS A 482 18.98 -19.99 -15.17
C LYS A 482 20.26 -20.79 -14.93
N THR A 483 20.24 -21.74 -14.00
CA THR A 483 21.40 -22.59 -13.68
C THR A 483 21.71 -23.56 -14.83
N ALA A 484 20.69 -24.16 -15.45
CA ALA A 484 20.83 -25.03 -16.61
C ALA A 484 21.34 -24.29 -17.86
N ASN A 485 20.94 -23.03 -18.06
CA ASN A 485 21.46 -22.21 -19.14
C ASN A 485 22.92 -21.78 -18.90
N ARG A 486 23.30 -21.45 -17.66
CA ARG A 486 24.70 -21.14 -17.32
C ARG A 486 25.62 -22.35 -17.52
N ALA A 487 25.17 -23.54 -17.16
CA ALA A 487 25.91 -24.78 -17.37
C ALA A 487 26.12 -25.14 -18.86
N LYS A 488 25.31 -24.59 -19.78
CA LYS A 488 25.49 -24.78 -21.23
C LYS A 488 26.43 -23.75 -21.87
N THR A 489 26.62 -22.59 -21.24
CA THR A 489 27.52 -21.54 -21.73
C THR A 489 28.94 -21.64 -21.18
N ASP A 490 29.14 -22.37 -20.08
CA ASP A 490 30.46 -22.71 -19.57
C ASP A 490 31.04 -23.86 -20.43
N VAL A 491 31.48 -23.51 -21.65
CA VAL A 491 32.40 -24.37 -22.42
C VAL A 491 33.65 -24.51 -21.56
N PRO A 492 34.06 -25.74 -21.17
CA PRO A 492 35.31 -25.92 -20.44
C PRO A 492 36.44 -25.30 -21.28
N PRO A 493 37.41 -24.60 -20.68
CA PRO A 493 38.55 -24.05 -21.41
C PRO A 493 39.39 -25.22 -21.94
N GLY A 494 38.98 -25.74 -23.10
CA GLY A 494 39.71 -26.73 -23.86
C GLY A 494 40.83 -26.02 -24.60
N ASP A 495 42.06 -26.33 -24.18
CA ASP A 495 43.31 -26.25 -24.93
C ASP A 495 43.29 -25.33 -26.17
N LEU A 496 43.38 -24.02 -25.92
CA LEU A 496 43.97 -23.11 -26.90
C LEU A 496 45.46 -23.48 -27.02
N GLU A 497 45.75 -24.38 -27.96
CA GLU A 497 47.09 -24.65 -28.45
C GLU A 497 47.85 -23.33 -28.66
N ARG A 498 49.06 -23.29 -28.09
CA ARG A 498 50.02 -22.21 -28.24
C ARG A 498 50.31 -21.98 -29.74
N ALA A 499 49.67 -20.97 -30.32
CA ALA A 499 50.17 -20.37 -31.55
C ALA A 499 51.56 -19.74 -31.30
N PRO A 500 52.57 -20.01 -32.14
CA PRO A 500 53.92 -19.49 -31.96
C PRO A 500 53.95 -17.97 -32.18
N ARG A 501 54.42 -17.24 -31.16
CA ARG A 501 54.73 -15.81 -31.25
C ARG A 501 55.80 -15.56 -32.32
N LYS A 502 55.41 -15.07 -33.50
CA LYS A 502 56.34 -14.44 -34.44
C LYS A 502 56.61 -13.01 -33.96
N SER A 503 57.79 -12.80 -33.41
CA SER A 503 58.37 -11.48 -33.19
C SER A 503 58.87 -10.92 -34.52
N THR A 504 58.30 -9.81 -34.97
CA THR A 504 58.93 -8.88 -35.92
C THR A 504 58.23 -7.54 -35.79
N PHE A 505 58.80 -6.64 -34.99
CA PHE A 505 58.50 -5.22 -35.07
C PHE A 505 59.75 -4.51 -35.57
N ALA A 506 59.77 -4.27 -36.89
CA ALA A 506 60.76 -3.43 -37.54
C ALA A 506 60.32 -1.97 -37.41
N ARG A 507 61.28 -1.11 -37.06
CA ARG A 507 61.21 0.34 -37.13
C ARG A 507 61.27 0.82 -38.59
N SER A 508 60.30 1.64 -39.00
CA SER A 508 60.43 2.74 -39.96
C SER A 508 59.18 3.61 -39.75
N GLY A 509 59.22 4.93 -39.57
CA GLY A 509 60.06 5.91 -40.24
C GLY A 509 59.16 6.78 -41.12
N THR A 510 58.74 7.93 -40.56
CA THR A 510 58.58 9.27 -41.19
C THR A 510 57.69 9.52 -42.44
N ALA A 511 57.07 10.72 -42.37
CA ALA A 511 56.49 11.60 -43.42
C ALA A 511 55.02 11.36 -43.80
N GLY A 512 54.15 12.37 -43.95
CA GLY A 512 54.31 13.83 -43.86
C GLY A 512 52.98 14.55 -44.19
N LEU A 513 52.91 15.81 -43.73
CA LEU A 513 52.08 16.95 -44.16
C LEU A 513 50.91 16.75 -45.15
N LYS A 514 49.71 17.23 -44.77
CA LYS A 514 49.23 18.59 -45.11
C LYS A 514 48.07 19.00 -44.19
#